data_AF-A0A922XBZ2-F1
#
_entry.id   AF-A0A922XBZ2-F1
#
_cell.length_a   1.000
_cell.length_b   1.000
_cell.length_c   1.000
_cell.angle_alpha   90.00
_cell.angle_beta   90.00
_cell.angle_gamma   90.00
#
_symmetry.space_group_name_H-M   'P 1'
#
loop_
_entity.id
_entity.type
_entity.pdbx_description
1 polymer ?
#
loop_
_entity_poly.entity_id
_entity_poly.type
_entity_poly.pdbx_seq_one_letter_code
_entity_poly.pdbx_strand_id
1 'polypeptide(L)' 'MSDNADPRHAELVAWLSERGHTLDEIAKILAKVADYDARTINESIFDSIDAGDFDLSSLIKEALGDE' A
#
# COMPACT_ATOMS: atom_id res chain seq x y z
N MET A 1 -0.18 -7.47 -24.01
CA MET A 1 0.80 -7.67 -22.93
C MET A 1 0.32 -6.81 -21.77
N SER A 2 -0.41 -7.39 -20.83
CA SER A 2 -0.82 -6.70 -19.61
C SER A 2 -0.15 -7.44 -18.47
N ASP A 3 1.17 -7.24 -18.37
CA ASP A 3 1.87 -7.54 -17.14
C ASP A 3 1.51 -6.39 -16.19
N ASN A 4 0.37 -6.55 -15.53
CA ASN A 4 -0.22 -5.58 -14.61
C ASN A 4 0.53 -5.61 -13.28
N ALA A 5 1.87 -5.55 -13.34
CA ALA A 5 2.69 -5.20 -12.21
C ALA A 5 2.59 -3.68 -12.08
N ASP A 6 1.57 -3.23 -11.35
CA ASP A 6 1.39 -1.81 -11.04
C ASP A 6 2.74 -1.26 -10.54
N PRO A 7 3.39 -0.32 -11.26
CA PRO A 7 4.69 0.21 -10.83
C PRO A 7 4.61 0.83 -9.43
N ARG A 8 3.40 1.27 -9.05
CA ARG A 8 3.00 1.75 -7.73
C ARG A 8 3.16 0.70 -6.63
N HIS A 9 2.89 -0.58 -6.90
CA HIS A 9 3.16 -1.66 -5.95
C HIS A 9 4.65 -1.83 -5.70
N ALA A 10 5.47 -1.79 -6.76
CA ALA A 10 6.91 -1.95 -6.63
C ALA A 10 7.55 -0.78 -5.85
N GLU A 11 7.05 0.44 -6.05
CA GLU A 11 7.52 1.63 -5.34
C GLU A 11 7.15 1.59 -3.85
N LEU A 12 5.90 1.21 -3.52
CA LEU A 12 5.47 1.05 -2.14
C LEU A 12 6.27 -0.05 -1.40
N VAL A 13 6.55 -1.17 -2.08
CA VAL A 13 7.41 -2.24 -1.54
C VAL A 13 8.82 -1.73 -1.25
N ALA A 14 9.41 -0.99 -2.19
CA ALA A 14 10.76 -0.43 -2.02
C ALA A 14 10.79 0.52 -0.81
N TRP A 15 9.85 1.44 -0.74
CA TRP A 15 9.74 2.41 0.36
C TRP A 15 9.55 1.73 1.73
N LEU A 16 8.70 0.70 1.80
CA LEU A 16 8.50 -0.06 3.04
C LEU A 16 9.76 -0.85 3.43
N SER A 17 10.42 -1.45 2.44
CA SER A 17 11.67 -2.19 2.66
C SER A 17 12.80 -1.27 3.12
N GLU A 18 12.89 -0.04 2.60
CA GLU A 18 13.87 0.97 3.03
C GLU A 18 13.63 1.44 4.48
N ARG A 19 12.38 1.40 4.94
CA ARG A 19 12.01 1.67 6.34
C ARG A 19 12.33 0.52 7.31
N GLY A 20 12.77 -0.62 6.80
CA GLY A 20 13.10 -1.80 7.59
C GLY A 20 11.91 -2.73 7.88
N HIS A 21 10.78 -2.55 7.18
CA HIS A 21 9.69 -3.52 7.26
C HIS A 21 10.10 -4.84 6.60
N THR A 22 9.70 -5.94 7.21
CA THR A 22 9.90 -7.28 6.68
C THR A 22 8.96 -7.56 5.51
N LEU A 23 9.30 -8.54 4.68
CA LEU A 23 8.44 -8.96 3.55
C LEU A 23 7.04 -9.39 4.00
N ASP A 24 6.89 -9.92 5.22
CA ASP A 24 5.60 -10.30 5.81
C ASP A 24 4.73 -9.07 6.13
N GLU A 25 5.33 -8.05 6.75
CA GLU A 25 4.70 -6.76 7.01
C GLU A 25 4.29 -6.07 5.72
N ILE A 26 5.18 -6.05 4.73
CA ILE A 26 4.93 -5.48 3.41
C ILE A 26 3.76 -6.18 2.74
N ALA A 27 3.71 -7.51 2.79
CA ALA A 27 2.61 -8.29 2.23
C ALA A 27 1.26 -7.96 2.91
N LYS A 28 1.25 -7.78 4.24
CA LYS A 28 0.05 -7.36 4.98
C LYS A 28 -0.42 -5.97 4.59
N ILE A 29 0.51 -5.02 4.49
CA ILE A 29 0.22 -3.63 4.08
C ILE A 29 -0.34 -3.62 2.66
N LEU A 30 0.31 -4.30 1.72
CA LEU A 30 -0.16 -4.39 0.33
C LEU A 30 -1.53 -5.05 0.22
N ALA A 31 -1.77 -6.14 0.94
CA ALA A 31 -3.07 -6.80 0.96
C ALA A 31 -4.16 -5.86 1.47
N LYS A 32 -3.85 -5.05 2.48
CA LYS A 32 -4.76 -4.04 3.02
C LYS A 32 -5.02 -2.91 2.03
N VAL A 33 -3.98 -2.36 1.39
CA VAL A 33 -4.14 -1.33 0.35
C VAL A 33 -4.99 -1.87 -0.80
N ALA A 34 -4.71 -3.09 -1.28
CA ALA A 34 -5.45 -3.71 -2.37
C ALA A 34 -6.91 -3.99 -2.00
N ASP A 35 -7.20 -4.36 -0.74
CA ASP A 35 -8.59 -4.50 -0.25
C ASP A 35 -9.31 -3.16 -0.22
N TYR A 36 -8.64 -2.09 0.26
CA TYR A 36 -9.19 -0.74 0.26
C TYR A 36 -9.42 -0.18 -1.14
N ASP A 37 -8.47 -0.39 -2.05
CA ASP A 37 -8.56 0.00 -3.46
C ASP A 37 -9.73 -0.73 -4.14
N ALA A 38 -9.85 -2.06 -3.95
CA ALA A 38 -10.97 -2.83 -4.48
C ALA A 38 -12.33 -2.38 -3.93
N ARG A 39 -12.38 -1.85 -2.70
CA ARG A 39 -13.59 -1.28 -2.08
C ARG A 39 -13.87 0.14 -2.55
N THR A 40 -12.88 0.87 -3.04
CA THR A 40 -12.98 2.26 -3.45
C THR A 40 -13.20 2.34 -4.96
N ILE A 41 -14.47 2.28 -5.38
CA ILE A 41 -14.91 2.15 -6.78
C ILE A 41 -14.51 3.35 -7.67
N ASN A 42 -14.06 4.49 -7.12
CA ASN A 42 -13.85 5.73 -7.88
C ASN A 42 -12.47 6.39 -7.70
N GLU A 43 -11.70 6.01 -6.70
CA GLU A 43 -10.46 6.71 -6.35
C GLU A 43 -9.41 5.66 -6.00
N SER A 44 -8.36 5.56 -6.82
CA SER A 44 -7.26 4.66 -6.52
C SER A 44 -6.57 5.17 -5.26
N ILE A 45 -6.60 4.38 -4.20
CA ILE A 45 -5.95 4.75 -2.92
C ILE A 45 -4.45 5.03 -3.17
N PHE A 46 -3.86 4.33 -4.14
CA PHE A 46 -2.49 4.59 -4.60
C PHE A 46 -2.26 6.00 -5.14
N ASP A 47 -3.25 6.61 -5.80
CA ASP A 47 -3.16 7.98 -6.30
C ASP A 47 -3.17 8.97 -5.14
N SER A 48 -4.01 8.73 -4.13
CA SER A 48 -4.05 9.52 -2.90
C SER A 48 -2.78 9.32 -2.04
N ILE A 49 -2.17 8.13 -2.06
CA ILE A 49 -0.87 7.87 -1.41
C ILE A 49 0.26 8.65 -2.11
N ASP A 50 0.31 8.62 -3.44
CA ASP A 50 1.30 9.37 -4.24
C ASP A 50 1.12 10.89 -4.10
N ALA A 51 -0.13 11.36 -4.09
CA ALA A 51 -0.48 12.76 -3.86
C ALA A 51 -0.18 13.23 -2.42
N GLY A 52 0.09 12.31 -1.49
CA GLY A 52 0.27 12.60 -0.06
C GLY A 52 -1.01 13.00 0.67
N ASP A 53 -2.17 12.78 0.04
CA ASP A 53 -3.50 13.04 0.61
C ASP A 53 -3.99 11.86 1.48
N PHE A 54 -3.39 10.68 1.29
CA PHE A 54 -3.71 9.48 2.06
C PHE A 54 -2.71 9.23 3.20
N ASP A 55 -3.25 8.98 4.39
CA ASP A 55 -2.49 8.72 5.60
C ASP A 55 -1.96 7.27 5.62
N LEU A 56 -0.97 7.00 4.76
CA LEU A 56 -0.37 5.67 4.61
C LEU A 56 0.18 5.15 5.95
N SER A 57 0.69 6.03 6.82
CA SER A 57 1.19 5.66 8.14
C SER A 57 0.10 5.04 9.02
N SER A 58 -1.13 5.57 8.95
CA SER A 58 -2.27 5.04 9.69
C SER A 58 -2.71 3.67 9.14
N LEU A 59 -2.74 3.51 7.82
CA LEU A 59 -3.05 2.24 7.18
C LEU A 59 -1.98 1.17 7.46
N ILE A 60 -0.70 1.54 7.52
CA ILE A 60 0.39 0.64 7.90
C ILE A 60 0.17 0.13 9.31
N LYS A 61 -0.09 1.01 10.28
CA LYS A 61 -0.39 0.60 11.67
C LYS A 61 -1.58 -0.35 11.74
N GLU A 62 -2.66 -0.05 11.02
CA GLU A 62 -3.84 -0.90 10.96
C GLU A 62 -3.55 -2.26 10.30
N ALA A 63 -2.72 -2.28 9.25
CA ALA A 63 -2.31 -3.51 8.58
C ALA A 63 -1.37 -4.37 9.44
N LEU A 64 -0.58 -3.74 10.31
CA LEU A 64 0.32 -4.39 11.25
C LEU A 64 -0.36 -4.79 12.56
N GLY A 65 -1.56 -4.28 12.84
CA GLY A 65 -2.30 -4.54 14.07
C GLY A 65 -1.70 -3.82 15.28
N ASP A 66 -1.02 -2.70 15.07
CA ASP A 66 -0.50 -1.84 16.13
C ASP A 66 -1.61 -0.87 16.57
N GLU A 67 -2.41 -1.29 17.56
CA GLU A 67 -3.48 -0.48 18.22
C GLU A 67 -2.91 0.46 19.30
#